data_AF-A0A7C2MRE0-F1
#
_entry.id   AF-A0A7C2MRE0-F1
#
_cell.length_a   1.000
_cell.length_b   1.000
_cell.length_c   1.000
_cell.angle_alpha   90.00
_cell.angle_beta   90.00
_cell.angle_gamma   90.00
#
_symmetry.space_group_name_H-M   'P 1'
#
loop_
_entity.id
_entity.type
_entity.pdbx_description
1 polymer ?
#
loop_
_entity_poly.entity_id
_entity_poly.type
_entity_poly.pdbx_seq_one_letter_code
_entity_poly.pdbx_strand_id
1 'polypeptide(L)' 'MKRGAPLTTINPRGTSSECSQCYAEIVEKVYRTLKCPQYGFEADRDVVEKLNIRGRALRILRISGGSLITLTAPK' A
#
# COMPACT_ATOMS: atom_id res chain seq x y z
N MET A 1 -11.75 18.31 -12.46
CA MET A 1 -11.71 17.87 -11.04
C MET A 1 -12.79 18.63 -10.27
N LYS A 2 -13.80 17.96 -9.68
CA LYS A 2 -14.93 18.64 -9.00
C LYS A 2 -14.64 19.15 -7.57
N ARG A 3 -13.49 18.79 -6.96
CA ARG A 3 -13.14 19.14 -5.56
C ARG A 3 -11.67 19.50 -5.31
N GLY A 4 -10.89 19.85 -6.34
CA GLY A 4 -9.49 20.29 -6.19
C GLY A 4 -8.48 19.26 -5.62
N ALA A 5 -8.86 17.98 -5.52
CA ALA A 5 -7.96 16.95 -5.01
C ALA A 5 -6.80 16.70 -6.00
N PRO A 6 -5.54 16.69 -5.54
CA PRO A 6 -4.40 16.39 -6.40
C PRO A 6 -4.47 14.94 -6.91
N LEU A 7 -4.15 14.76 -8.19
CA LEU A 7 -4.21 13.46 -8.87
C LEU A 7 -2.88 13.18 -9.55
N THR A 8 -2.44 11.92 -9.49
CA THR A 8 -1.32 11.41 -10.26
C THR A 8 -1.61 10.00 -10.74
N THR A 9 -1.01 9.62 -11.87
CA THR A 9 -1.12 8.29 -12.47
C THR A 9 0.10 7.45 -12.11
N ILE A 10 -0.12 6.20 -11.72
CA ILE A 10 0.94 5.28 -11.31
C ILE A 10 0.87 4.02 -12.15
N ASN A 11 2.04 3.53 -12.56
CA ASN A 11 2.15 2.22 -13.16
C ASN A 11 1.98 1.14 -12.06
N PRO A 12 0.95 0.28 -12.14
CA PRO A 12 0.69 -0.76 -11.13
C PRO A 12 1.66 -1.94 -11.23
N ARG A 13 2.55 -1.99 -12.24
CA ARG A 13 3.48 -3.11 -12.38
C ARG A 13 4.35 -3.25 -11.12
N GLY A 14 4.31 -4.44 -10.52
CA GLY A 14 5.08 -4.80 -9.34
C GLY A 14 4.57 -4.23 -8.00
N THR A 15 3.44 -3.51 -7.97
CA THR A 15 2.91 -2.96 -6.70
C THR A 15 2.32 -4.05 -5.81
N SER A 16 1.96 -5.21 -6.33
CA SER A 16 1.44 -6.35 -5.57
C SER A 16 2.51 -7.32 -5.07
N SER A 17 3.77 -7.12 -5.44
CA SER A 17 4.91 -8.00 -5.10
C SER A 17 5.95 -7.31 -4.21
N GLU A 18 5.64 -6.11 -3.71
CA GLU A 18 6.53 -5.27 -2.91
C GLU A 18 5.92 -5.04 -1.53
N CYS A 19 6.71 -5.16 -0.47
CA CYS A 19 6.26 -4.87 0.89
C CYS A 19 6.00 -3.36 1.06
N SER A 20 4.82 -3.00 1.54
CA SER A 20 4.44 -1.59 1.74
C SER A 20 5.22 -0.86 2.84
N GLN A 21 5.91 -1.60 3.71
CA GLN A 21 6.67 -1.03 4.82
C GLN A 21 8.16 -0.86 4.50
N CYS A 22 8.76 -1.84 3.81
CA CYS A 22 10.21 -1.89 3.61
C CYS A 22 10.66 -2.02 2.16
N TYR A 23 9.72 -2.11 1.23
CA TYR A 23 9.97 -2.24 -0.20
C TYR A 23 10.74 -3.50 -0.64
N ALA A 24 10.97 -4.46 0.27
CA ALA A 24 11.47 -5.78 -0.10
C ALA A 24 10.40 -6.60 -0.83
N GLU A 25 10.82 -7.60 -1.60
CA GLU A 25 9.91 -8.54 -2.22
C GLU A 25 9.06 -9.26 -1.16
N ILE A 26 7.75 -9.35 -1.42
CA ILE A 26 6.79 -9.98 -0.53
C ILE A 26 6.42 -11.37 -1.08
N VAL A 27 6.34 -12.37 -0.21
CA VAL A 27 6.10 -13.76 -0.63
C VAL A 27 4.66 -14.17 -0.38
N GLU A 28 4.11 -15.06 -1.20
CA GLU A 28 2.81 -15.66 -0.95
C GLU A 28 2.88 -16.59 0.26
N LYS A 29 1.96 -16.40 1.22
CA LYS A 29 1.92 -17.22 2.45
C LYS A 29 0.87 -18.32 2.31
N VAL A 30 -0.40 -17.92 2.19
CA VAL A 30 -1.55 -18.80 2.01
C VAL A 30 -2.56 -18.08 1.14
N TYR A 31 -2.88 -18.65 -0.02
CA TYR A 31 -3.77 -18.04 -1.00
C TYR A 31 -3.37 -16.58 -1.31
N ARG A 32 -4.31 -15.71 -1.67
CA ARG A 32 -4.10 -14.27 -1.95
C ARG A 32 -3.46 -13.45 -0.81
N THR A 33 -3.08 -14.07 0.32
CA THR A 33 -2.37 -13.41 1.42
C THR A 33 -0.86 -13.42 1.20
N LEU A 34 -0.26 -12.25 1.29
CA LEU A 34 1.18 -12.03 1.17
C LEU A 34 1.81 -11.78 2.54
N LYS A 35 3.06 -12.20 2.72
CA LYS A 35 3.86 -11.98 3.92
C LYS A 35 5.21 -11.38 3.58
N CYS A 36 5.58 -10.32 4.29
CA CYS A 36 6.92 -9.76 4.23
C CYS A 36 7.89 -10.64 5.05
N PRO A 37 8.97 -11.16 4.45
CA PRO A 37 9.95 -11.97 5.18
C PRO A 37 10.78 -11.16 6.17
N GLN A 38 10.90 -9.83 5.98
CA GLN A 38 11.73 -8.96 6.82
C GLN A 38 11.03 -8.48 8.10
N TYR A 39 9.74 -8.09 8.00
CA TYR A 39 9.00 -7.46 9.11
C TYR A 39 7.77 -8.28 9.55
N GLY A 40 7.45 -9.36 8.85
CA GLY A 40 6.27 -10.17 9.15
C GLY A 40 4.94 -9.51 8.80
N PHE A 41 4.93 -8.37 8.09
CA PHE A 41 3.71 -7.74 7.60
C PHE A 41 2.91 -8.71 6.72
N GLU A 42 1.63 -8.88 7.02
CA GLU A 42 0.73 -9.80 6.32
C GLU A 42 -0.55 -9.09 5.90
N ALA A 43 -0.94 -9.23 4.62
CA ALA A 43 -2.15 -8.65 4.07
C ALA A 43 -2.57 -9.33 2.76
N ASP A 44 -3.83 -9.17 2.37
CA ASP A 44 -4.30 -9.58 1.04
C ASP A 44 -3.57 -8.81 -0.07
N ARG A 45 -3.32 -9.48 -1.20
CA ARG A 45 -2.61 -8.93 -2.36
C ARG A 45 -3.19 -7.61 -2.86
N ASP A 46 -4.51 -7.44 -2.86
CA ASP A 46 -5.17 -6.20 -3.29
C ASP A 46 -4.96 -5.06 -2.28
N VAL A 47 -4.83 -5.39 -0.99
CA VAL A 47 -4.50 -4.42 0.06
C VAL A 47 -3.06 -3.95 -0.10
N VAL A 48 -2.12 -4.87 -0.34
CA VAL A 48 -0.71 -4.54 -0.62
C VAL A 48 -0.59 -3.62 -1.83
N GLU A 49 -1.29 -3.95 -2.93
CA GLU A 49 -1.30 -3.14 -4.14
C GLU A 49 -1.77 -1.71 -3.88
N LYS A 50 -2.92 -1.55 -3.21
CA LYS A 50 -3.50 -0.23 -2.89
C LYS A 50 -2.58 0.59 -1.99
N LEU A 51 -1.94 -0.03 -1.00
CA LEU A 51 -1.00 0.65 -0.11
C LEU A 51 0.22 1.17 -0.89
N ASN A 52 0.77 0.35 -1.78
CA ASN A 52 1.92 0.74 -2.60
C ASN A 52 1.57 1.84 -3.63
N ILE A 53 0.41 1.73 -4.29
CA ILE A 53 -0.09 2.80 -5.19
C ILE A 53 -0.25 4.10 -4.40
N ARG A 54 -0.90 4.08 -3.23
CA ARG A 54 -1.06 5.27 -2.39
C ARG A 54 0.29 5.84 -1.95
N GLY A 55 1.21 5.00 -1.50
CA GLY A 55 2.55 5.42 -1.06
C GLY A 55 3.34 6.10 -2.19
N ARG A 56 3.33 5.52 -3.39
CA ARG A 56 3.94 6.11 -4.59
C ARG A 56 3.26 7.44 -4.97
N ALA A 57 1.93 7.53 -4.86
CA ALA A 57 1.18 8.75 -5.18
C ALA A 57 1.56 9.90 -4.24
N LEU A 58 1.59 9.63 -2.94
CA LEU A 58 1.96 10.62 -1.93
C LEU A 58 3.40 11.12 -2.13
N ARG A 59 4.32 10.22 -2.51
CA ARG A 59 5.71 10.58 -2.83
C ARG A 59 5.80 11.50 -4.04
N ILE A 60 5.10 11.18 -5.14
CA ILE A 60 5.07 12.02 -6.35
C ILE A 60 4.44 13.38 -6.07
N LEU A 61 3.34 13.40 -5.31
CA LEU A 61 2.61 14.62 -4.97
C LEU A 61 3.29 15.43 -3.86
N ARG A 62 4.35 14.92 -3.23
CA ARG A 62 5.08 15.52 -2.10
C ARG A 62 4.14 15.87 -0.93
N ILE A 63 3.11 15.05 -0.72
CA ILE A 63 2.16 15.18 0.39
C ILE A 63 2.66 14.28 1.52
N SER A 64 2.79 14.81 2.72
CA SER A 64 3.07 14.01 3.90
C SER A 64 1.91 13.03 4.14
N GLY A 65 2.18 11.73 4.06
CA GLY A 65 1.19 10.71 4.32
C GLY A 65 0.77 10.73 5.79
N GLY A 66 -0.44 11.19 6.08
CA GLY A 66 -1.03 11.05 7.41
C GLY A 66 -1.11 9.57 7.85
N SER A 67 -0.96 9.33 9.15
CA SER A 67 -0.92 8.00 9.77
C SER A 67 -2.20 7.19 9.49
N LEU A 68 -2.03 5.93 9.07
CA LEU A 68 -3.10 4.94 8.87
C LEU A 68 -3.49 4.26 10.19
N ILE A 69 -3.54 4.99 11.31
CA ILE A 69 -3.98 4.42 12.58
C ILE A 69 -5.47 4.04 12.46
N THR A 70 -5.65 2.73 12.25
CA THR A 70 -6.79 1.86 12.56
C THR A 70 -8.18 2.50 12.51
N LEU A 71 -8.96 2.14 11.49
CA LEU A 71 -10.40 2.04 11.61
C LEU A 71 -10.74 0.92 12.61
N THR A 72 -10.57 1.15 13.91
CA THR A 72 -11.31 0.37 14.91
C THR A 72 -12.75 0.84 14.81
N ALA A 73 -13.57 0.07 14.11
CA ALA A 73 -15.01 0.17 14.24
C ALA A 73 -15.38 -0.07 15.72
N PRO A 74 -16.10 0.84 16.39
CA PRO A 74 -16.66 0.56 17.70
C PRO A 74 -17.75 -0.51 17.56
N LYS A 75 -17.85 -1.36 18.59
CA LYS A 75 -18.82 -2.45 18.70
C LYS A 75 -20.18 -1.91 19.13
#